data_AF-A0A016W7G4-F1
#
_entry.id   AF-A0A016W7G4-F1
#
_cell.length_a   1.000
_cell.length_b   1.000
_cell.length_c   1.000
_cell.angle_alpha   90.00
_cell.angle_beta   90.00
_cell.angle_gamma   90.00
#
_symmetry.space_group_name_H-M   'P 1'
#
loop_
_entity.id
_entity.type
_entity.pdbx_description
1 polymer ?
#
loop_
_entity_poly.entity_id
_entity_poly.type
_entity_poly.pdbx_seq_one_letter_code
_entity_poly.pdbx_strand_id
1 'polypeptide(L)'
;MRLLLLVLLLAVCVSGGLFDTKFGQKIKGVMDKIKTKLNSTALLAIREKIHGLKEKVKAKLTLSPERKAILDELLKQISSIKKDHILSKGDSIEEINGNNKIGELLYQGDIVLTNEQADEIVQDAEDNGSNRTKRQAFRDQNYPRTLWSNGVNYFFDPSASPAVRSVFTKGARLWMKDTCIDFRENSQAPDRIRVFKEDGCWSFVGRLGKQQDLSLGDGCESPDWVDQFTKQTTATNENYGLPYDYGNIMHYGANSASYNGRPTMIPNDPKYVETLGSPIISFYELLMINQHYGCMKRCDPNSSAKCAMGGFPHPRDCSRCICPSGYGGRLCNERPSGCGQVYQASAQYQTLTDEVGNRNAGQRPREDMDMCHYWITAPAGARIEVKLVGFPKGLAVDGCQYAGVEIKTHADQRLTGYRFCAPEDAGVTLVSKHNIVPIITYNRFYATKTVIQYRIVSGGQPMPQPKPNPNCVDNQHKAVGGVGILVSTILVMNMGTFERLATQIGFTTEKIWMDTGVPVTNAPSYAYDEG
;
A
#
# COMPACT_ATOMS: atom_id res chain seq x y z
N MET A 1 30.22 28.02 -41.66
CA MET A 1 28.85 28.58 -41.73
C MET A 1 27.77 27.55 -42.10
N ARG A 2 27.76 26.93 -43.30
CA ARG A 2 26.59 26.11 -43.75
C ARG A 2 26.18 24.94 -42.83
N LEU A 3 27.10 24.25 -42.15
CA LEU A 3 26.76 23.15 -41.23
C LEU A 3 25.97 23.61 -39.98
N LEU A 4 26.34 24.75 -39.38
CA LEU A 4 25.70 25.28 -38.17
C LEU A 4 24.23 25.67 -38.40
N LEU A 5 23.92 26.18 -39.60
CA LEU A 5 22.54 26.51 -40.00
C LEU A 5 21.66 25.27 -40.15
N LEU A 6 22.22 24.14 -40.63
CA LEU A 6 21.48 22.87 -40.72
C LEU A 6 21.18 22.27 -39.34
N VAL A 7 22.11 22.35 -38.39
CA VAL A 7 21.88 21.90 -37.00
C VAL A 7 20.82 22.77 -36.31
N LEU A 8 20.86 24.10 -36.52
CA LEU A 8 19.82 25.01 -35.99
C LEU A 8 18.45 24.77 -36.63
N LEU A 9 18.38 24.51 -37.94
CA LEU A 9 17.11 24.18 -38.61
C LEU A 9 16.54 22.84 -38.12
N LEU A 10 17.36 21.82 -37.91
CA LEU A 10 16.91 20.55 -37.32
C LEU A 10 16.40 20.71 -35.88
N ALA A 11 17.06 21.55 -35.06
CA ALA A 11 16.58 21.87 -33.71
C ALA A 11 15.21 22.59 -33.71
N VAL A 12 14.97 23.47 -34.70
CA VAL A 12 13.67 24.14 -34.90
C VAL A 12 12.60 23.17 -35.41
N CYS A 13 12.94 22.26 -36.34
CA CYS A 13 11.97 21.27 -36.85
C CYS A 13 11.52 20.26 -35.78
N VAL A 14 12.42 19.82 -34.89
CA VAL A 14 12.09 18.92 -33.77
C VAL A 14 11.23 19.61 -32.69
N SER A 15 11.37 20.93 -32.51
CA SER A 15 10.59 21.69 -31.52
C SER A 15 9.25 22.24 -32.06
N GLY A 16 9.12 22.46 -33.37
CA GLY A 16 7.86 22.90 -33.99
C GLY A 16 6.78 21.82 -34.02
N GLY A 17 7.10 20.65 -34.58
CA GLY A 17 6.10 19.60 -34.85
C GLY A 17 5.42 18.99 -33.61
N LEU A 18 6.03 19.13 -32.43
CA LEU A 18 5.51 18.55 -31.18
C LEU A 18 4.21 19.21 -30.70
N PHE A 19 4.02 20.50 -31.00
CA PHE A 19 2.94 21.31 -30.41
C PHE A 19 1.71 21.52 -31.29
N ASP A 20 1.78 21.26 -32.60
CA ASP A 20 0.65 21.47 -33.52
C ASP A 20 -0.37 20.31 -33.52
N THR A 21 -0.08 19.20 -32.82
CA THR A 21 -1.08 18.16 -32.58
C THR A 21 -2.08 18.59 -31.50
N LYS A 22 -3.34 18.13 -31.60
CA LYS A 22 -4.38 18.37 -30.57
C LYS A 22 -3.98 17.87 -29.16
N PHE A 23 -3.03 16.92 -29.11
CA PHE A 23 -2.39 16.42 -27.89
C PHE A 23 -1.28 17.36 -27.39
N GLY A 24 -0.39 17.81 -28.27
CA GLY A 24 0.66 18.79 -27.99
C GLY A 24 0.10 20.11 -27.47
N GLN A 25 -1.02 20.60 -28.03
CA GLN A 25 -1.72 21.78 -27.51
C GLN A 25 -2.28 21.57 -26.09
N LYS A 26 -2.83 20.38 -25.80
CA LYS A 26 -3.29 20.00 -24.44
C LYS A 26 -2.11 19.99 -23.45
N ILE A 27 -0.99 19.38 -23.84
CA ILE A 27 0.24 19.29 -23.04
C ILE A 27 0.88 20.66 -22.80
N LYS A 28 0.88 21.55 -23.79
CA LYS A 28 1.43 22.92 -23.67
C LYS A 28 0.81 23.68 -22.51
N GLY A 29 -0.53 23.66 -22.40
CA GLY A 29 -1.27 24.26 -21.30
C GLY A 29 -1.12 23.57 -19.92
N VAL A 30 -0.51 22.39 -19.87
CA VAL A 30 -0.11 21.73 -18.60
C VAL A 30 1.32 22.12 -18.23
N MET A 31 2.25 22.11 -19.19
CA MET A 31 3.62 22.58 -18.97
C MET A 31 3.68 24.07 -18.60
N ASP A 32 2.74 24.87 -19.09
CA ASP A 32 2.61 26.27 -18.70
C ASP A 32 2.26 26.46 -17.20
N LYS A 33 1.77 25.41 -16.51
CA LYS A 33 1.51 25.39 -15.06
C LYS A 33 2.68 24.80 -14.26
N ILE A 34 3.31 23.74 -14.77
CA ILE A 34 4.49 23.05 -14.17
C ILE A 34 5.80 23.86 -14.34
N LYS A 35 5.74 24.98 -15.06
CA LYS A 35 6.85 25.81 -15.58
C LYS A 35 7.89 26.31 -14.57
N THR A 36 7.64 26.19 -13.26
CA THR A 36 8.44 26.81 -12.19
C THR A 36 9.63 25.98 -11.70
N LYS A 37 9.53 24.66 -11.61
CA LYS A 37 10.55 23.83 -10.91
C LYS A 37 10.93 22.51 -11.59
N LEU A 38 10.00 21.78 -12.21
CA LEU A 38 10.31 20.53 -12.93
C LEU A 38 10.84 20.78 -14.35
N ASN A 39 11.82 19.98 -14.80
CA ASN A 39 12.29 19.99 -16.19
C ASN A 39 11.28 19.26 -17.10
N SER A 40 10.29 20.01 -17.57
CA SER A 40 9.19 19.51 -18.41
C SER A 40 9.65 18.88 -19.72
N THR A 41 10.77 19.35 -20.31
CA THR A 41 11.38 18.75 -21.50
C THR A 41 11.91 17.34 -21.22
N ALA A 42 12.53 17.12 -20.06
CA ALA A 42 13.00 15.79 -19.65
C ALA A 42 11.83 14.85 -19.33
N LEU A 43 10.78 15.35 -18.66
CA LEU A 43 9.55 14.59 -18.41
C LEU A 43 8.87 14.15 -19.71
N LEU A 44 8.77 15.03 -20.72
CA LEU A 44 8.23 14.66 -22.03
C LEU A 44 9.09 13.60 -22.73
N ALA A 45 10.42 13.73 -22.70
CA ALA A 45 11.30 12.71 -23.30
C ALA A 45 11.12 11.33 -22.63
N ILE A 46 10.95 11.28 -21.30
CA ILE A 46 10.63 10.06 -20.56
C ILE A 46 9.22 9.54 -20.91
N ARG A 47 8.22 10.43 -21.01
CA ARG A 47 6.85 10.04 -21.38
C ARG A 47 6.79 9.42 -22.78
N GLU A 48 7.46 10.01 -23.77
CA GLU A 48 7.46 9.48 -25.14
C GLU A 48 8.19 8.12 -25.23
N LYS A 49 9.30 7.92 -24.49
CA LYS A 49 9.93 6.59 -24.34
C LYS A 49 8.92 5.53 -23.84
N ILE A 50 8.19 5.85 -22.78
CA ILE A 50 7.25 4.92 -22.12
C ILE A 50 5.98 4.73 -22.97
N HIS A 51 5.49 5.77 -23.65
CA HIS A 51 4.35 5.68 -24.58
C HIS A 51 4.68 4.83 -25.80
N GLY A 52 5.94 4.81 -26.25
CA GLY A 52 6.43 3.86 -27.27
C GLY A 52 6.21 2.38 -26.92
N LEU A 53 6.12 2.03 -25.62
CA LEU A 53 5.83 0.67 -25.16
C LEU A 53 4.33 0.30 -25.25
N LYS A 54 3.43 1.27 -25.43
CA LYS A 54 1.98 1.14 -25.25
C LYS A 54 1.36 -0.08 -25.94
N GLU A 55 1.65 -0.30 -27.22
CA GLU A 55 1.08 -1.43 -27.95
C GLU A 55 1.75 -2.77 -27.57
N LYS A 56 3.02 -2.78 -27.16
CA LYS A 56 3.68 -3.96 -26.55
C LYS A 56 3.04 -4.33 -25.21
N VAL A 57 2.77 -3.33 -24.36
CA VAL A 57 2.10 -3.50 -23.06
C VAL A 57 0.66 -3.99 -23.26
N LYS A 58 -0.09 -3.38 -24.18
CA LYS A 58 -1.46 -3.78 -24.54
C LYS A 58 -1.53 -5.22 -25.07
N ALA A 59 -0.55 -5.65 -25.86
CA ALA A 59 -0.40 -7.07 -26.24
C ALA A 59 -0.11 -7.95 -25.01
N LYS A 60 0.88 -7.62 -24.17
CA LYS A 60 1.20 -8.34 -22.92
C LYS A 60 0.05 -8.33 -21.87
N LEU A 61 -0.92 -7.42 -21.99
CA LEU A 61 -2.13 -7.33 -21.14
C LEU A 61 -3.39 -7.94 -21.77
N THR A 62 -3.37 -8.36 -23.03
CA THR A 62 -4.55 -8.93 -23.69
C THR A 62 -4.94 -10.27 -23.06
N LEU A 63 -6.18 -10.34 -22.53
CA LEU A 63 -6.68 -11.53 -21.83
C LEU A 63 -7.02 -12.68 -22.79
N SER A 64 -6.65 -13.91 -22.42
CA SER A 64 -7.15 -15.13 -23.08
C SER A 64 -8.67 -15.26 -22.89
N PRO A 65 -9.39 -16.01 -23.76
CA PRO A 65 -10.83 -16.23 -23.63
C PRO A 65 -11.22 -16.77 -22.25
N GLU A 66 -10.42 -17.66 -21.67
CA GLU A 66 -10.64 -18.23 -20.33
C GLU A 66 -10.58 -17.15 -19.25
N ARG A 67 -9.60 -16.24 -19.32
CA ARG A 67 -9.48 -15.13 -18.37
C ARG A 67 -10.58 -14.09 -18.53
N LYS A 68 -11.13 -13.93 -19.74
CA LYS A 68 -12.33 -13.10 -19.94
C LYS A 68 -13.53 -13.74 -19.26
N ALA A 69 -13.79 -15.03 -19.46
CA ALA A 69 -14.87 -15.73 -18.76
C ALA A 69 -14.74 -15.70 -17.23
N ILE A 70 -13.52 -15.82 -16.68
CA ILE A 70 -13.25 -15.64 -15.24
C ILE A 70 -13.53 -14.20 -14.78
N LEU A 71 -13.09 -13.20 -15.57
CA LEU A 71 -13.34 -11.79 -15.28
C LEU A 71 -14.84 -11.45 -15.30
N ASP A 72 -15.57 -11.97 -16.29
CA ASP A 72 -17.01 -11.80 -16.46
C ASP A 72 -17.80 -12.45 -15.30
N GLU A 73 -17.28 -13.51 -14.68
CA GLU A 73 -17.87 -14.12 -13.47
C GLU A 73 -17.54 -13.31 -12.20
N LEU A 74 -16.28 -12.85 -12.05
CA LEU A 74 -15.89 -11.96 -10.94
C LEU A 74 -16.68 -10.63 -10.97
N LEU A 75 -16.97 -10.11 -12.17
CA LEU A 75 -17.80 -8.92 -12.41
C LEU A 75 -19.29 -9.10 -12.03
N LYS A 76 -19.76 -10.33 -11.78
CA LYS A 76 -21.11 -10.57 -11.21
C LYS A 76 -21.09 -10.57 -9.68
N GLN A 77 -19.95 -10.94 -9.09
CA GLN A 77 -19.77 -11.03 -7.64
C GLN A 77 -19.35 -9.68 -7.02
N ILE A 78 -18.63 -8.86 -7.78
CA ILE A 78 -18.53 -7.43 -7.54
C ILE A 78 -19.86 -6.82 -7.96
N SER A 79 -20.76 -6.65 -6.99
CA SER A 79 -22.01 -5.91 -7.18
C SER A 79 -21.72 -4.48 -7.64
N SER A 80 -22.75 -3.76 -8.12
CA SER A 80 -22.63 -2.34 -8.41
C SER A 80 -22.58 -1.51 -7.13
N ILE A 81 -21.55 -1.73 -6.30
CA ILE A 81 -21.19 -0.89 -5.17
C ILE A 81 -21.09 0.53 -5.70
N LYS A 82 -22.06 1.36 -5.31
CA LYS A 82 -22.20 2.70 -5.88
C LYS A 82 -21.16 3.59 -5.20
N LYS A 83 -19.99 3.70 -5.83
CA LYS A 83 -18.89 4.52 -5.32
C LYS A 83 -19.38 5.95 -5.05
N ASP A 84 -19.26 6.36 -3.80
CA ASP A 84 -19.55 7.71 -3.35
C ASP A 84 -18.34 8.62 -3.67
N HIS A 85 -18.56 9.94 -3.67
CA HIS A 85 -17.52 10.94 -3.87
C HIS A 85 -17.68 11.99 -2.78
N ILE A 86 -16.67 12.14 -1.91
CA ILE A 86 -16.80 12.91 -0.66
C ILE A 86 -16.05 14.24 -0.74
N LEU A 87 -14.86 14.26 -1.33
CA LEU A 87 -14.04 15.46 -1.47
C LEU A 87 -14.05 15.97 -2.90
N SER A 88 -14.53 17.20 -3.09
CA SER A 88 -14.70 17.89 -4.41
C SER A 88 -13.42 18.27 -5.16
N LYS A 89 -12.29 17.63 -4.81
CA LYS A 89 -11.00 17.70 -5.49
C LYS A 89 -10.57 16.33 -6.03
N GLY A 90 -10.83 15.30 -5.23
CA GLY A 90 -10.44 13.91 -5.39
C GLY A 90 -10.43 13.23 -4.02
N ASP A 91 -10.45 11.90 -4.00
CA ASP A 91 -10.75 11.14 -2.77
C ASP A 91 -9.61 10.22 -2.32
N SER A 92 -8.85 9.57 -3.20
CA SER A 92 -8.01 8.41 -2.82
C SER A 92 -6.61 8.36 -3.45
N ILE A 93 -6.45 7.81 -4.66
CA ILE A 93 -5.18 7.50 -5.36
C ILE A 93 -5.31 7.27 -6.89
N GLU A 94 -6.37 7.52 -7.68
CA GLU A 94 -7.60 8.34 -7.74
C GLU A 94 -7.44 9.85 -8.12
N GLU A 95 -8.51 10.55 -8.49
CA GLU A 95 -8.66 11.92 -9.08
C GLU A 95 -7.53 13.01 -9.21
N ILE A 96 -6.90 13.56 -8.16
CA ILE A 96 -6.36 14.95 -8.12
C ILE A 96 -5.27 15.30 -9.12
N ASN A 97 -4.20 14.49 -9.26
CA ASN A 97 -3.18 14.75 -10.31
C ASN A 97 -3.81 14.73 -11.72
N GLY A 98 -4.94 14.05 -11.91
CA GLY A 98 -5.74 14.04 -13.13
C GLY A 98 -6.55 15.33 -13.29
N ASN A 99 -7.20 15.80 -12.21
CA ASN A 99 -7.91 17.08 -12.19
C ASN A 99 -6.96 18.29 -12.38
N ASN A 100 -5.77 18.23 -11.80
CA ASN A 100 -4.67 19.17 -12.02
C ASN A 100 -3.96 18.96 -13.39
N LYS A 101 -4.26 17.85 -14.08
CA LYS A 101 -3.77 17.43 -15.41
C LYS A 101 -2.28 17.08 -15.48
N ILE A 102 -1.60 16.95 -14.34
CA ILE A 102 -0.16 16.65 -14.26
C ILE A 102 0.13 15.15 -14.30
N GLY A 103 -0.80 14.30 -13.84
CA GLY A 103 -0.55 12.86 -13.67
C GLY A 103 -0.11 12.21 -14.98
N GLU A 104 -0.72 12.64 -16.08
CA GLU A 104 -0.31 12.28 -17.45
C GLU A 104 1.18 12.44 -17.76
N LEU A 105 1.93 13.31 -17.07
CA LEU A 105 3.36 13.55 -17.28
C LEU A 105 4.26 12.79 -16.29
N LEU A 106 3.67 12.08 -15.34
CA LEU A 106 4.34 11.37 -14.25
C LEU A 106 4.21 9.86 -14.49
N TYR A 107 5.31 9.13 -14.36
CA TYR A 107 5.22 7.67 -14.35
C TYR A 107 4.44 7.23 -13.13
N GLN A 108 3.54 6.27 -13.27
CA GLN A 108 2.65 5.89 -12.16
C GLN A 108 1.89 7.08 -11.54
N GLY A 109 1.73 8.18 -12.31
CA GLY A 109 0.93 9.36 -11.96
C GLY A 109 1.41 10.21 -10.78
N ASP A 110 2.27 9.67 -9.92
CA ASP A 110 2.89 10.31 -8.76
C ASP A 110 4.41 10.10 -8.67
N ILE A 111 5.02 9.28 -9.55
CA ILE A 111 6.47 9.07 -9.59
C ILE A 111 7.13 9.91 -10.69
N VAL A 112 8.11 10.71 -10.28
CA VAL A 112 9.10 11.31 -11.19
C VAL A 112 10.25 10.33 -11.37
N LEU A 113 10.46 9.85 -12.60
CA LEU A 113 11.61 9.03 -12.96
C LEU A 113 12.83 9.89 -13.34
N THR A 114 14.02 9.36 -13.09
CA THR A 114 15.23 9.74 -13.82
C THR A 114 15.24 9.10 -15.22
N ASN A 115 16.11 9.58 -16.11
CA ASN A 115 16.31 8.92 -17.41
C ASN A 115 16.79 7.46 -17.24
N GLU A 116 17.69 7.22 -16.29
CA GLU A 116 18.25 5.89 -15.99
C GLU A 116 17.14 4.91 -15.57
N GLN A 117 16.27 5.32 -14.64
CA GLN A 117 15.10 4.52 -14.24
C GLN A 117 14.11 4.31 -15.41
N ALA A 118 13.89 5.32 -16.25
CA ALA A 118 13.04 5.17 -17.43
C ALA A 118 13.63 4.18 -18.45
N ASP A 119 14.95 4.16 -18.63
CA ASP A 119 15.63 3.23 -19.52
C ASP A 119 15.70 1.81 -18.96
N GLU A 120 15.86 1.63 -17.64
CA GLU A 120 15.66 0.33 -16.97
C GLU A 120 14.22 -0.18 -17.19
N ILE A 121 13.20 0.67 -17.04
CA ILE A 121 11.78 0.31 -17.24
C ILE A 121 11.47 -0.04 -18.71
N VAL A 122 12.13 0.61 -19.67
CA VAL A 122 12.03 0.25 -21.10
C VAL A 122 12.65 -1.12 -21.35
N GLN A 123 13.85 -1.39 -20.85
CA GLN A 123 14.51 -2.69 -20.98
C GLN A 123 13.67 -3.81 -20.34
N ASP A 124 13.20 -3.60 -19.10
CA ASP A 124 12.28 -4.47 -18.36
C ASP A 124 10.99 -4.80 -19.15
N ALA A 125 10.46 -3.83 -19.89
CA ALA A 125 9.23 -3.98 -20.66
C ALA A 125 9.46 -4.67 -22.03
N GLU A 126 10.64 -4.55 -22.61
CA GLU A 126 11.03 -5.24 -23.85
C GLU A 126 11.44 -6.69 -23.62
N ASP A 127 11.96 -7.01 -22.44
CA ASP A 127 12.41 -8.35 -22.08
C ASP A 127 11.30 -9.41 -22.07
N ASN A 128 11.70 -10.66 -22.36
CA ASN A 128 10.80 -11.82 -22.48
C ASN A 128 10.89 -12.79 -21.29
N GLY A 129 11.41 -12.33 -20.14
CA GLY A 129 11.67 -13.14 -18.95
C GLY A 129 10.45 -13.92 -18.44
N SER A 130 10.52 -15.25 -18.50
CA SER A 130 9.36 -16.15 -18.33
C SER A 130 9.05 -16.59 -16.90
N ASN A 131 9.92 -16.28 -15.92
CA ASN A 131 9.72 -16.66 -14.52
C ASN A 131 9.22 -15.49 -13.66
N ARG A 132 8.12 -15.71 -12.93
CA ARG A 132 7.37 -14.71 -12.16
C ARG A 132 7.72 -14.77 -10.67
N THR A 133 8.28 -13.69 -10.12
CA THR A 133 8.20 -13.39 -8.69
C THR A 133 7.07 -12.39 -8.41
N LYS A 134 6.80 -12.13 -7.13
CA LYS A 134 6.09 -10.91 -6.71
C LYS A 134 7.14 -9.80 -6.58
N ARG A 135 6.73 -8.53 -6.70
CA ARG A 135 7.64 -7.39 -6.84
C ARG A 135 6.99 -6.15 -6.21
N GLN A 136 7.64 -5.57 -5.20
CA GLN A 136 7.30 -4.28 -4.60
C GLN A 136 8.56 -3.41 -4.33
N ALA A 137 9.56 -3.92 -3.61
CA ALA A 137 10.76 -3.19 -3.19
C ALA A 137 11.75 -2.86 -4.32
N PHE A 138 12.06 -1.58 -4.53
CA PHE A 138 12.97 -1.13 -5.59
C PHE A 138 14.43 -1.51 -5.32
N ARG A 139 15.12 -2.06 -6.32
CA ARG A 139 16.57 -2.30 -6.30
C ARG A 139 17.15 -2.03 -7.69
N ASP A 140 17.61 -0.81 -7.94
CA ASP A 140 18.38 -0.51 -9.15
C ASP A 140 19.80 -1.14 -9.07
N GLN A 141 20.54 -1.02 -10.18
CA GLN A 141 21.93 -1.50 -10.29
C GLN A 141 22.90 -0.89 -9.25
N ASN A 142 22.57 0.23 -8.60
CA ASN A 142 23.37 0.84 -7.55
C ASN A 142 22.96 0.44 -6.12
N TYR A 143 21.91 -0.35 -5.92
CA TYR A 143 21.49 -0.81 -4.59
C TYR A 143 22.67 -1.47 -3.83
N PRO A 144 22.91 -1.14 -2.54
CA PRO A 144 22.10 -0.32 -1.64
C PRO A 144 22.50 1.17 -1.60
N ARG A 145 23.32 1.69 -2.53
CA ARG A 145 23.78 3.10 -2.52
C ARG A 145 22.62 4.08 -2.69
N THR A 146 21.56 3.69 -3.38
CA THR A 146 20.31 4.43 -3.61
C THR A 146 19.36 4.45 -2.41
N LEU A 147 19.71 3.81 -1.31
CA LEU A 147 18.96 3.93 -0.06
C LEU A 147 19.31 5.20 0.71
N TRP A 148 18.36 5.67 1.53
CA TRP A 148 18.58 6.66 2.58
C TRP A 148 19.23 6.00 3.82
N SER A 149 20.38 5.34 3.63
CA SER A 149 21.04 4.50 4.65
C SER A 149 21.40 5.25 5.94
N ASN A 150 21.66 6.56 5.84
CA ASN A 150 21.96 7.44 6.97
C ASN A 150 20.71 8.24 7.43
N GLY A 151 19.51 7.74 7.14
CA GLY A 151 18.24 8.44 7.32
C GLY A 151 17.96 9.46 6.22
N VAL A 152 16.73 9.99 6.23
CA VAL A 152 16.23 11.00 5.28
C VAL A 152 16.44 12.39 5.89
N ASN A 153 17.24 13.23 5.24
CA ASN A 153 17.23 14.67 5.56
C ASN A 153 16.14 15.34 4.73
N TYR A 154 15.46 16.34 5.28
CA TYR A 154 14.46 17.14 4.56
C TYR A 154 14.50 18.61 4.97
N PHE A 155 13.80 19.48 4.24
CA PHE A 155 13.45 20.83 4.68
C PHE A 155 12.20 21.33 3.97
N PHE A 156 11.51 22.30 4.57
CA PHE A 156 10.34 22.93 3.98
C PHE A 156 10.71 24.17 3.13
N ASP A 157 10.32 24.17 1.86
CA ASP A 157 10.30 25.34 0.98
C ASP A 157 9.31 26.40 1.54
N PRO A 158 9.51 27.70 1.29
CA PRO A 158 8.57 28.74 1.73
C PRO A 158 7.12 28.55 1.25
N SER A 159 6.89 27.82 0.14
CA SER A 159 5.56 27.45 -0.35
C SER A 159 4.82 26.41 0.51
N ALA A 160 5.52 25.62 1.34
CA ALA A 160 4.89 24.58 2.15
C ALA A 160 3.95 25.17 3.21
N SER A 161 2.65 24.90 3.09
CA SER A 161 1.60 25.38 4.00
C SER A 161 1.75 24.79 5.42
N PRO A 162 1.10 25.37 6.44
CA PRO A 162 1.05 24.75 7.78
C PRO A 162 0.46 23.33 7.78
N ALA A 163 -0.50 23.05 6.90
CA ALA A 163 -1.09 21.72 6.73
C ALA A 163 -0.08 20.74 6.11
N VAL A 164 0.51 21.08 4.96
CA VAL A 164 1.61 20.32 4.31
C VAL A 164 2.76 20.02 5.28
N ARG A 165 3.14 21.00 6.12
CA ARG A 165 4.15 20.83 7.18
C ARG A 165 3.71 19.83 8.25
N SER A 166 2.48 19.94 8.74
CA SER A 166 1.88 19.01 9.72
C SER A 166 1.85 17.58 9.16
N VAL A 167 1.24 17.43 7.98
CA VAL A 167 1.07 16.18 7.22
C VAL A 167 2.41 15.46 7.05
N PHE A 168 3.39 16.10 6.38
CA PHE A 168 4.69 15.50 6.14
C PHE A 168 5.39 15.10 7.45
N THR A 169 5.34 15.96 8.47
CA THR A 169 5.96 15.69 9.78
C THR A 169 5.28 14.52 10.50
N LYS A 170 3.95 14.39 10.41
CA LYS A 170 3.22 13.24 10.94
C LYS A 170 3.63 11.96 10.19
N GLY A 171 3.55 11.93 8.86
CA GLY A 171 3.95 10.80 8.02
C GLY A 171 5.37 10.29 8.32
N ALA A 172 6.34 11.20 8.35
CA ALA A 172 7.73 10.92 8.73
C ALA A 172 7.84 10.26 10.12
N ARG A 173 7.08 10.74 11.13
CA ARG A 173 7.09 10.17 12.48
C ARG A 173 6.57 8.73 12.57
N LEU A 174 5.69 8.29 11.67
CA LEU A 174 5.20 6.91 11.69
C LEU A 174 6.22 5.95 11.08
N TRP A 175 6.89 6.35 10.01
CA TRP A 175 8.05 5.62 9.51
C TRP A 175 9.16 5.54 10.56
N MET A 176 9.39 6.61 11.34
CA MET A 176 10.31 6.55 12.49
C MET A 176 9.80 5.65 13.63
N LYS A 177 8.47 5.64 13.87
CA LYS A 177 7.82 4.88 14.95
C LYS A 177 8.00 3.39 14.78
N ASP A 178 7.79 2.81 13.60
CA ASP A 178 7.80 1.35 13.42
C ASP A 178 8.93 0.85 12.47
N THR A 179 9.91 1.70 12.13
CA THR A 179 11.10 1.30 11.33
C THR A 179 12.42 1.91 11.85
N CYS A 180 13.53 1.50 11.24
CA CYS A 180 14.88 1.97 11.60
C CYS A 180 15.26 3.31 10.94
N ILE A 181 14.43 3.78 10.02
CA ILE A 181 14.66 5.00 9.24
C ILE A 181 14.39 6.20 10.14
N ASP A 182 15.34 7.13 10.17
CA ASP A 182 15.15 8.43 10.80
C ASP A 182 14.84 9.50 9.75
N PHE A 183 13.97 10.45 10.09
CA PHE A 183 13.80 11.69 9.34
C PHE A 183 14.39 12.86 10.14
N ARG A 184 15.08 13.79 9.47
CA ARG A 184 15.78 14.93 10.09
C ARG A 184 15.57 16.19 9.28
N GLU A 185 15.10 17.27 9.90
CA GLU A 185 15.05 18.57 9.22
C GLU A 185 16.46 19.18 9.18
N ASN A 186 17.03 19.32 7.98
CA ASN A 186 18.35 19.87 7.74
C ASN A 186 18.47 20.41 6.29
N SER A 187 18.35 21.73 6.14
CA SER A 187 18.50 22.42 4.84
C SER A 187 19.93 22.44 4.30
N GLN A 188 20.94 22.13 5.13
CA GLN A 188 22.36 22.13 4.76
C GLN A 188 22.90 20.73 4.45
N ALA A 189 22.14 19.67 4.71
CA ALA A 189 22.55 18.31 4.36
C ALA A 189 22.76 18.19 2.84
N PRO A 190 23.84 17.53 2.36
CA PRO A 190 24.11 17.42 0.93
C PRO A 190 22.98 16.65 0.23
N ASP A 191 22.67 15.46 0.72
CA ASP A 191 21.51 14.67 0.30
C ASP A 191 20.31 15.03 1.17
N ARG A 192 19.26 15.58 0.56
CA ARG A 192 18.04 16.01 1.27
C ARG A 192 16.82 16.10 0.37
N ILE A 193 15.63 16.02 0.95
CA ILE A 193 14.36 16.25 0.28
C ILE A 193 13.90 17.70 0.50
N ARG A 194 13.51 18.42 -0.56
CA ARG A 194 12.77 19.68 -0.44
C ARG A 194 11.27 19.38 -0.50
N VAL A 195 10.58 19.59 0.62
CA VAL A 195 9.12 19.47 0.72
C VAL A 195 8.50 20.82 0.35
N PHE A 196 7.64 20.86 -0.66
CA PHE A 196 7.07 22.10 -1.19
C PHE A 196 5.64 21.92 -1.73
N LYS A 197 4.98 23.03 -2.09
CA LYS A 197 3.61 23.02 -2.64
C LYS A 197 3.62 23.57 -4.07
N GLU A 198 3.24 22.73 -5.03
CA GLU A 198 3.06 23.06 -6.45
C GLU A 198 1.74 22.41 -6.95
N ASP A 199 1.52 22.22 -8.25
CA ASP A 199 0.41 21.39 -8.70
C ASP A 199 0.66 19.91 -8.30
N GLY A 200 -0.32 19.32 -7.61
CA GLY A 200 -0.41 17.88 -7.32
C GLY A 200 0.74 17.23 -6.51
N CYS A 201 0.70 15.90 -6.48
CA CYS A 201 1.33 15.07 -5.46
C CYS A 201 2.35 14.13 -6.12
N TRP A 202 3.64 14.29 -5.83
CA TRP A 202 4.66 13.45 -6.47
C TRP A 202 6.02 13.45 -5.75
N SER A 203 6.79 12.38 -5.99
CA SER A 203 8.16 12.20 -5.50
C SER A 203 9.04 11.46 -6.52
N PHE A 204 10.35 11.56 -6.36
CA PHE A 204 11.29 10.64 -6.98
C PHE A 204 11.38 9.32 -6.21
N VAL A 205 11.69 8.22 -6.92
CA VAL A 205 12.05 6.92 -6.31
C VAL A 205 13.55 6.90 -6.00
N GLY A 206 13.89 6.61 -4.73
CA GLY A 206 15.28 6.45 -4.27
C GLY A 206 15.89 7.70 -3.64
N ARG A 207 17.14 7.57 -3.16
CA ARG A 207 18.05 8.68 -2.86
C ARG A 207 18.87 8.93 -4.13
N LEU A 208 18.54 9.98 -4.88
CA LEU A 208 19.26 10.37 -6.10
C LEU A 208 20.64 10.98 -5.81
N GLY A 209 20.83 11.46 -4.59
CA GLY A 209 21.98 12.27 -4.18
C GLY A 209 21.77 13.74 -4.51
N LYS A 210 22.34 14.62 -3.66
CA LYS A 210 22.03 16.07 -3.61
C LYS A 210 20.58 16.33 -3.16
N GLN A 211 20.09 17.56 -3.38
CA GLN A 211 18.69 17.88 -3.15
C GLN A 211 17.80 17.24 -4.22
N GLN A 212 16.76 16.51 -3.80
CA GLN A 212 15.63 16.11 -4.64
C GLN A 212 14.33 16.75 -4.14
N ASP A 213 13.41 17.02 -5.06
CA ASP A 213 12.17 17.75 -4.77
C ASP A 213 10.98 16.78 -4.56
N LEU A 214 10.01 17.20 -3.74
CA LEU A 214 8.85 16.40 -3.33
C LEU A 214 7.64 17.33 -3.14
N SER A 215 6.58 17.14 -3.93
CA SER A 215 5.42 18.04 -3.99
C SER A 215 4.24 17.50 -3.19
N LEU A 216 3.71 18.36 -2.32
CA LEU A 216 2.39 18.24 -1.68
C LEU A 216 1.54 19.45 -2.09
N GLY A 217 0.96 19.35 -3.28
CA GLY A 217 0.04 20.32 -3.89
C GLY A 217 -1.34 20.47 -3.22
N ASP A 218 -2.19 21.31 -3.80
CA ASP A 218 -3.57 21.47 -3.35
C ASP A 218 -4.35 20.16 -3.54
N GLY A 219 -4.90 19.65 -2.43
CA GLY A 219 -5.55 18.35 -2.41
C GLY A 219 -4.58 17.16 -2.24
N CYS A 220 -3.27 17.37 -2.16
CA CYS A 220 -2.36 16.38 -1.54
C CYS A 220 -2.49 16.35 -0.01
N GLU A 221 -3.41 17.18 0.49
CA GLU A 221 -4.15 17.08 1.76
C GLU A 221 -5.31 16.03 1.67
N SER A 222 -5.35 15.25 0.57
CA SER A 222 -6.03 13.95 0.31
C SER A 222 -5.52 13.33 -1.05
N PRO A 223 -4.19 13.08 -1.21
CA PRO A 223 -3.40 12.63 -2.40
C PRO A 223 -3.88 12.84 -3.87
N ASP A 224 -3.56 11.91 -4.81
CA ASP A 224 -4.36 11.66 -6.03
C ASP A 224 -3.60 10.84 -7.17
N TRP A 225 -3.55 11.29 -8.47
CA TRP A 225 -3.72 10.45 -9.72
C TRP A 225 -2.58 9.81 -10.65
N VAL A 226 -2.77 9.76 -12.01
CA VAL A 226 -2.53 8.64 -13.02
C VAL A 226 -1.35 8.69 -14.03
N ASP A 227 -0.62 7.55 -14.23
CA ASP A 227 -0.30 6.88 -15.53
C ASP A 227 0.32 5.45 -15.29
N GLN A 228 -0.52 4.42 -15.05
CA GLN A 228 -0.29 3.53 -13.89
C GLN A 228 0.31 2.10 -14.04
N PHE A 229 0.13 1.39 -15.16
CA PHE A 229 0.10 -0.10 -15.11
C PHE A 229 1.29 -0.87 -15.73
N THR A 230 2.44 -0.24 -15.87
CA THR A 230 3.68 -0.91 -16.31
C THR A 230 4.25 -1.80 -15.19
N LYS A 231 4.74 -2.98 -15.57
CA LYS A 231 5.25 -4.01 -14.63
C LYS A 231 6.77 -4.02 -14.64
N GLN A 232 7.36 -4.19 -13.45
CA GLN A 232 8.81 -4.24 -13.25
C GLN A 232 9.35 -5.68 -13.32
N THR A 233 10.64 -5.87 -13.57
CA THR A 233 11.30 -7.19 -13.52
C THR A 233 11.90 -7.52 -12.15
N THR A 234 12.52 -8.70 -12.06
CA THR A 234 13.30 -9.17 -10.91
C THR A 234 14.67 -8.51 -10.81
N ALA A 235 15.16 -7.87 -11.88
CA ALA A 235 16.44 -7.17 -11.85
C ALA A 235 16.31 -5.86 -11.05
N THR A 236 15.20 -5.15 -11.25
CA THR A 236 14.88 -3.85 -10.65
C THR A 236 14.06 -3.94 -9.35
N ASN A 237 13.57 -5.14 -8.97
CA ASN A 237 12.56 -5.25 -7.91
C ASN A 237 12.50 -6.59 -7.14
N GLU A 238 12.28 -6.51 -5.82
CA GLU A 238 12.27 -7.58 -4.81
C GLU A 238 10.93 -7.65 -4.04
N ASN A 239 10.60 -8.79 -3.43
CA ASN A 239 9.48 -8.91 -2.48
C ASN A 239 9.81 -9.62 -1.15
N TYR A 240 11.06 -10.01 -0.90
CA TYR A 240 11.52 -10.66 0.34
C TYR A 240 10.72 -11.94 0.69
N GLY A 241 10.18 -12.63 -0.32
CA GLY A 241 9.32 -13.81 -0.17
C GLY A 241 7.89 -13.54 0.30
N LEU A 242 7.54 -12.30 0.68
CA LEU A 242 6.25 -11.90 1.26
C LEU A 242 5.04 -12.22 0.34
N PRO A 243 3.83 -12.44 0.87
CA PRO A 243 2.60 -12.55 0.06
C PRO A 243 2.20 -11.21 -0.56
N TYR A 244 1.29 -11.26 -1.53
CA TYR A 244 0.66 -10.06 -2.05
C TYR A 244 -0.41 -9.60 -1.06
N ASP A 245 -0.40 -8.32 -0.70
CA ASP A 245 -1.30 -7.75 0.28
C ASP A 245 -2.20 -6.69 -0.37
N TYR A 246 -3.48 -7.04 -0.54
CA TYR A 246 -4.47 -6.19 -1.18
C TYR A 246 -4.75 -4.89 -0.41
N GLY A 247 -4.49 -4.87 0.90
CA GLY A 247 -4.67 -3.71 1.77
C GLY A 247 -3.40 -2.91 2.04
N ASN A 248 -2.33 -3.14 1.27
CA ASN A 248 -1.12 -2.35 1.34
C ASN A 248 -1.41 -0.88 0.92
N ILE A 249 -0.85 0.07 1.64
CA ILE A 249 -0.96 1.53 1.41
C ILE A 249 -0.43 1.99 0.03
N MET A 250 0.41 1.17 -0.60
CA MET A 250 0.96 1.35 -1.95
C MET A 250 0.09 0.71 -3.05
N HIS A 251 -1.06 0.11 -2.72
CA HIS A 251 -1.97 -0.50 -3.69
C HIS A 251 -3.05 0.52 -4.11
N TYR A 252 -3.14 0.85 -5.40
CA TYR A 252 -4.22 1.67 -5.97
C TYR A 252 -5.61 1.01 -5.75
N GLY A 253 -6.71 1.74 -5.99
CA GLY A 253 -8.09 1.26 -5.84
C GLY A 253 -8.51 0.10 -6.75
N ALA A 254 -9.83 -0.11 -6.88
CA ALA A 254 -10.42 -0.97 -7.89
C ALA A 254 -10.79 -0.17 -9.15
N ASN A 255 -11.26 1.06 -8.97
CA ASN A 255 -11.77 1.96 -10.02
C ASN A 255 -10.65 2.76 -10.74
N SER A 256 -9.41 2.27 -10.67
CA SER A 256 -8.24 3.10 -10.87
C SER A 256 -7.86 3.39 -12.33
N ALA A 257 -7.72 4.66 -12.69
CA ALA A 257 -7.62 5.18 -14.05
C ALA A 257 -8.90 4.96 -14.88
N SER A 258 -10.06 4.79 -14.23
CA SER A 258 -11.31 4.52 -14.93
C SER A 258 -11.88 5.76 -15.63
N TYR A 259 -11.81 5.76 -16.95
CA TYR A 259 -12.46 6.77 -17.80
C TYR A 259 -14.00 6.61 -17.89
N ASN A 260 -14.57 5.56 -17.29
CA ASN A 260 -15.99 5.18 -17.44
C ASN A 260 -16.66 4.73 -16.13
N GLY A 261 -16.02 4.95 -14.98
CA GLY A 261 -16.53 4.58 -13.65
C GLY A 261 -16.53 3.08 -13.33
N ARG A 262 -16.07 2.19 -14.22
CA ARG A 262 -15.95 0.74 -13.96
C ARG A 262 -14.60 0.37 -13.33
N PRO A 263 -14.50 -0.72 -12.55
CA PRO A 263 -13.22 -1.21 -12.07
C PRO A 263 -12.26 -1.54 -13.22
N THR A 264 -11.00 -1.14 -13.06
CA THR A 264 -9.88 -1.47 -13.95
C THR A 264 -9.02 -2.59 -13.38
N MET A 265 -9.04 -2.74 -12.05
CA MET A 265 -8.44 -3.83 -11.31
C MET A 265 -9.51 -4.60 -10.55
N ILE A 266 -9.43 -5.93 -10.62
CA ILE A 266 -10.34 -6.86 -9.97
C ILE A 266 -9.48 -7.90 -9.24
N PRO A 267 -9.63 -8.06 -7.92
CA PRO A 267 -8.88 -9.05 -7.16
C PRO A 267 -9.41 -10.47 -7.42
N ASN A 268 -8.51 -11.47 -7.36
CA ASN A 268 -8.86 -12.88 -7.60
C ASN A 268 -9.89 -13.43 -6.59
N ASP A 269 -9.96 -12.85 -5.38
CA ASP A 269 -11.11 -12.98 -4.49
C ASP A 269 -11.83 -11.62 -4.46
N PRO A 270 -13.07 -11.51 -4.98
CA PRO A 270 -13.75 -10.23 -5.14
C PRO A 270 -14.08 -9.54 -3.80
N LYS A 271 -14.03 -10.27 -2.67
CA LYS A 271 -14.22 -9.69 -1.32
C LYS A 271 -13.12 -8.71 -0.90
N TYR A 272 -12.03 -8.59 -1.67
CA TYR A 272 -11.02 -7.56 -1.48
C TYR A 272 -11.25 -6.28 -2.31
N VAL A 273 -12.35 -6.18 -3.09
CA VAL A 273 -12.52 -5.06 -4.05
C VAL A 273 -12.46 -3.68 -3.37
N GLU A 274 -13.04 -3.51 -2.19
CA GLU A 274 -12.94 -2.26 -1.42
C GLU A 274 -11.69 -2.16 -0.53
N THR A 275 -10.93 -3.24 -0.42
CA THR A 275 -9.65 -3.26 0.32
C THR A 275 -8.52 -2.64 -0.51
N LEU A 276 -8.63 -2.71 -1.85
CA LEU A 276 -7.73 -2.03 -2.79
C LEU A 276 -7.85 -0.51 -2.60
N GLY A 277 -6.75 0.24 -2.60
CA GLY A 277 -6.76 1.69 -2.35
C GLY A 277 -6.60 2.07 -0.87
N SER A 278 -6.30 1.10 0.01
CA SER A 278 -6.13 1.25 1.48
C SER A 278 -5.32 2.48 1.90
N PRO A 279 -5.79 3.30 2.87
CA PRO A 279 -4.95 4.33 3.50
C PRO A 279 -4.07 3.79 4.63
N ILE A 280 -4.41 2.64 5.21
CA ILE A 280 -3.76 2.13 6.42
C ILE A 280 -2.48 1.38 6.02
N ILE A 281 -1.35 1.66 6.68
CA ILE A 281 -0.14 0.82 6.57
C ILE A 281 -0.55 -0.64 6.87
N SER A 282 -0.23 -1.55 5.94
CA SER A 282 -0.36 -2.97 6.24
C SER A 282 0.89 -3.47 6.95
N PHE A 283 0.72 -4.52 7.76
CA PHE A 283 1.83 -5.13 8.47
C PHE A 283 2.94 -5.64 7.53
N TYR A 284 2.58 -6.06 6.31
CA TYR A 284 3.55 -6.48 5.31
C TYR A 284 4.37 -5.33 4.74
N GLU A 285 3.84 -4.10 4.69
CA GLU A 285 4.63 -2.92 4.32
C GLU A 285 5.70 -2.60 5.39
N LEU A 286 5.34 -2.66 6.67
CA LEU A 286 6.30 -2.51 7.77
C LEU A 286 7.39 -3.59 7.73
N LEU A 287 7.00 -4.85 7.56
CA LEU A 287 7.95 -5.97 7.48
C LEU A 287 8.88 -5.81 6.27
N MET A 288 8.35 -5.45 5.11
CA MET A 288 9.12 -5.24 3.88
C MET A 288 10.12 -4.10 4.04
N ILE A 289 9.72 -2.94 4.55
CA ILE A 289 10.64 -1.80 4.74
C ILE A 289 11.69 -2.10 5.81
N ASN A 290 11.33 -2.81 6.88
CA ASN A 290 12.29 -3.23 7.89
C ASN A 290 13.30 -4.27 7.36
N GLN A 291 12.88 -5.18 6.47
CA GLN A 291 13.80 -6.06 5.73
C GLN A 291 14.68 -5.27 4.74
N HIS A 292 14.09 -4.31 4.02
CA HIS A 292 14.74 -3.56 2.95
C HIS A 292 15.84 -2.62 3.44
N TYR A 293 15.59 -1.86 4.51
CA TYR A 293 16.59 -1.00 5.16
C TYR A 293 17.49 -1.77 6.15
N GLY A 294 17.42 -3.11 6.17
CA GLY A 294 18.23 -3.96 7.05
C GLY A 294 17.93 -3.81 8.54
N CYS A 295 16.83 -3.12 8.89
CA CYS A 295 16.39 -2.84 10.25
C CYS A 295 16.28 -4.11 11.12
N MET A 296 15.88 -5.23 10.52
CA MET A 296 15.80 -6.56 11.15
C MET A 296 17.10 -7.00 11.85
N LYS A 297 18.26 -6.47 11.43
CA LYS A 297 19.59 -6.84 11.96
C LYS A 297 19.96 -6.12 13.26
N ARG A 298 19.10 -5.24 13.80
CA ARG A 298 19.39 -4.43 15.00
C ARG A 298 19.07 -5.12 16.33
N CYS A 299 18.24 -6.16 16.33
CA CYS A 299 17.95 -6.95 17.52
C CYS A 299 18.56 -8.36 17.37
N ASP A 300 19.13 -8.92 18.44
CA ASP A 300 19.70 -10.27 18.45
C ASP A 300 18.59 -11.32 18.66
N PRO A 301 18.33 -12.23 17.70
CA PRO A 301 17.23 -13.20 17.77
C PRO A 301 17.21 -14.10 19.03
N ASN A 302 18.31 -14.18 19.78
CA ASN A 302 18.37 -14.91 21.04
C ASN A 302 17.77 -14.10 22.20
N SER A 303 18.33 -12.92 22.47
CA SER A 303 17.91 -12.03 23.56
C SER A 303 16.62 -11.24 23.30
N SER A 304 16.23 -11.05 22.03
CA SER A 304 14.87 -10.68 21.63
C SER A 304 13.83 -11.51 22.39
N ALA A 305 12.82 -10.90 23.02
CA ALA A 305 11.62 -11.63 23.47
C ALA A 305 10.82 -12.14 22.24
N LYS A 306 9.67 -12.84 22.37
CA LYS A 306 9.12 -13.66 21.25
C LYS A 306 7.67 -13.31 20.87
N CYS A 307 7.39 -12.99 19.61
CA CYS A 307 6.04 -12.60 19.15
C CYS A 307 5.15 -13.82 18.86
N ALA A 308 3.89 -13.73 19.26
CA ALA A 308 2.81 -14.50 18.68
C ALA A 308 2.42 -13.96 17.29
N MET A 309 1.57 -14.72 16.58
CA MET A 309 0.86 -14.31 15.35
C MET A 309 1.72 -13.81 14.16
N GLY A 310 3.04 -13.98 14.22
CA GLY A 310 3.97 -13.64 13.16
C GLY A 310 4.49 -12.20 13.18
N GLY A 311 4.40 -11.48 14.31
CA GLY A 311 5.06 -10.18 14.53
C GLY A 311 6.61 -10.25 14.52
N PHE A 312 7.28 -9.11 14.36
CA PHE A 312 8.72 -9.04 14.04
C PHE A 312 9.50 -7.87 14.71
N PRO A 313 10.86 -7.91 14.74
CA PRO A 313 11.68 -6.99 15.55
C PRO A 313 11.52 -5.52 15.21
N HIS A 314 11.32 -4.69 16.23
CA HIS A 314 11.37 -3.25 16.02
C HIS A 314 12.81 -2.73 16.24
N PRO A 315 13.38 -2.00 15.27
CA PRO A 315 14.81 -1.63 15.26
C PRO A 315 15.40 -0.62 16.29
N ARG A 316 14.82 -0.44 17.49
CA ARG A 316 15.17 0.60 18.53
C ARG A 316 15.39 0.14 20.18
N ASP A 317 14.45 -0.86 19.93
CA ASP A 317 13.09 -1.21 20.38
C ASP A 317 12.97 -2.72 20.37
N CYS A 318 13.73 -3.43 21.22
CA CYS A 318 13.93 -4.89 21.21
C CYS A 318 13.39 -5.64 22.49
N SER A 319 12.12 -5.46 22.94
CA SER A 319 11.53 -6.29 24.03
C SER A 319 9.98 -6.57 24.15
N ARG A 320 9.08 -5.77 23.56
CA ARG A 320 7.59 -5.88 23.33
C ARG A 320 7.22 -6.41 21.89
N CYS A 321 6.36 -5.84 21.03
CA CYS A 321 6.23 -6.31 19.62
C CYS A 321 5.66 -5.33 18.56
N ILE A 322 6.12 -5.40 17.29
CA ILE A 322 5.36 -4.93 16.08
C ILE A 322 4.37 -6.03 15.70
N CYS A 323 3.10 -5.70 15.62
CA CYS A 323 2.01 -6.67 15.48
C CYS A 323 1.19 -6.50 14.20
N PRO A 324 0.66 -7.60 13.65
CA PRO A 324 -0.37 -7.53 12.61
C PRO A 324 -1.61 -6.74 13.04
N SER A 325 -2.33 -6.16 12.06
CA SER A 325 -3.60 -5.47 12.33
C SER A 325 -4.53 -6.34 13.18
N GLY A 326 -5.12 -5.77 14.24
CA GLY A 326 -5.98 -6.52 15.15
C GLY A 326 -5.28 -7.30 16.26
N TYR A 327 -3.94 -7.27 16.34
CA TYR A 327 -3.15 -7.88 17.43
C TYR A 327 -2.27 -6.84 18.12
N GLY A 328 -2.00 -7.02 19.41
CA GLY A 328 -1.24 -6.07 20.22
C GLY A 328 -0.78 -6.66 21.55
N GLY A 329 -0.64 -5.80 22.56
CA GLY A 329 -0.05 -6.17 23.84
C GLY A 329 1.47 -6.22 23.78
N ARG A 330 2.09 -6.89 24.76
CA ARG A 330 3.56 -7.00 24.77
C ARG A 330 4.05 -7.92 23.65
N LEU A 331 3.37 -9.03 23.31
CA LEU A 331 3.91 -10.05 22.40
C LEU A 331 2.99 -10.40 21.22
N CYS A 332 2.12 -9.49 20.75
CA CYS A 332 1.06 -9.77 19.76
C CYS A 332 0.05 -10.86 20.17
N ASN A 333 0.04 -11.19 21.45
CA ASN A 333 -0.76 -12.23 22.10
C ASN A 333 -2.03 -11.66 22.75
N GLU A 334 -2.25 -10.35 22.67
CA GLU A 334 -3.37 -9.64 23.28
C GLU A 334 -4.18 -8.86 22.23
N ARG A 335 -5.43 -8.55 22.56
CA ARG A 335 -6.25 -7.58 21.82
C ARG A 335 -5.61 -6.18 21.95
N PRO A 336 -5.51 -5.37 20.88
CA PRO A 336 -5.05 -3.99 20.98
C PRO A 336 -5.79 -3.17 22.05
N SER A 337 -5.05 -2.28 22.71
CA SER A 337 -5.59 -1.33 23.69
C SER A 337 -6.57 -0.34 23.07
N GLY A 338 -7.49 0.19 23.88
CA GLY A 338 -8.56 1.09 23.44
C GLY A 338 -9.91 0.39 23.32
N CYS A 339 -10.84 0.99 22.59
CA CYS A 339 -12.21 0.50 22.43
C CYS A 339 -12.29 -0.87 21.75
N GLY A 340 -13.44 -1.53 21.93
CA GLY A 340 -13.67 -2.93 21.55
C GLY A 340 -13.40 -3.92 22.69
N GLN A 341 -13.76 -5.19 22.46
CA GLN A 341 -13.74 -6.24 23.49
C GLN A 341 -13.55 -7.65 22.93
N VAL A 342 -13.35 -8.63 23.82
CA VAL A 342 -13.27 -10.06 23.46
C VAL A 342 -14.64 -10.70 23.63
N TYR A 343 -15.14 -11.35 22.59
CA TYR A 343 -16.37 -12.13 22.58
C TYR A 343 -16.05 -13.63 22.48
N GLN A 344 -16.82 -14.46 23.18
CA GLN A 344 -16.84 -15.91 22.98
C GLN A 344 -17.95 -16.26 21.99
N ALA A 345 -17.63 -17.00 20.93
CA ALA A 345 -18.60 -17.52 19.98
C ALA A 345 -19.30 -18.77 20.56
N SER A 346 -20.61 -18.89 20.33
CA SER A 346 -21.37 -20.12 20.58
C SER A 346 -21.84 -20.73 19.25
N ALA A 347 -22.49 -21.91 19.27
CA ALA A 347 -23.07 -22.50 18.06
C ALA A 347 -24.29 -21.72 17.51
N GLN A 348 -24.83 -20.79 18.29
CA GLN A 348 -25.94 -19.92 17.92
C GLN A 348 -25.41 -18.58 17.40
N TYR A 349 -26.17 -17.92 16.52
CA TYR A 349 -25.81 -16.58 16.05
C TYR A 349 -25.91 -15.56 17.18
N GLN A 350 -24.80 -14.86 17.42
CA GLN A 350 -24.71 -13.71 18.31
C GLN A 350 -24.44 -12.46 17.47
N THR A 351 -24.89 -11.29 17.94
CA THR A 351 -24.73 -10.02 17.22
C THR A 351 -23.67 -9.15 17.89
N LEU A 352 -22.69 -8.71 17.11
CA LEU A 352 -21.81 -7.59 17.41
C LEU A 352 -22.42 -6.34 16.78
N THR A 353 -22.58 -5.28 17.56
CA THR A 353 -22.95 -3.94 17.05
C THR A 353 -22.00 -2.94 17.66
N ASP A 354 -21.46 -2.07 16.81
CA ASP A 354 -20.48 -1.07 17.19
C ASP A 354 -20.75 0.24 16.44
N GLU A 355 -20.35 1.37 17.02
CA GLU A 355 -20.47 2.70 16.44
C GLU A 355 -19.20 3.51 16.71
N VAL A 356 -18.43 3.76 15.65
CA VAL A 356 -17.09 4.37 15.72
C VAL A 356 -17.08 5.74 15.04
N GLY A 357 -16.43 6.71 15.67
CA GLY A 357 -16.34 8.10 15.21
C GLY A 357 -17.23 9.07 15.98
N ASN A 358 -17.10 10.36 15.70
CA ASN A 358 -17.72 11.43 16.48
C ASN A 358 -18.91 12.08 15.75
N ARG A 359 -20.12 11.97 16.30
CA ARG A 359 -21.36 12.59 15.77
C ARG A 359 -21.35 14.12 15.76
N ASN A 360 -20.46 14.74 16.53
CA ASN A 360 -20.36 16.19 16.68
C ASN A 360 -19.18 16.80 15.90
N ALA A 361 -18.36 15.98 15.21
CA ALA A 361 -17.22 16.46 14.41
C ALA A 361 -17.60 17.03 13.03
N GLY A 362 -18.89 16.97 12.66
CA GLY A 362 -19.38 17.40 11.34
C GLY A 362 -19.08 16.38 10.23
N GLN A 363 -19.04 16.87 8.99
CA GLN A 363 -18.83 16.08 7.76
C GLN A 363 -17.54 16.49 7.03
N ARG A 364 -16.45 16.67 7.79
CA ARG A 364 -15.10 16.82 7.24
C ARG A 364 -14.25 15.64 7.70
N PRO A 365 -13.45 15.01 6.83
CA PRO A 365 -12.49 14.00 7.28
C PRO A 365 -11.53 14.59 8.32
N ARG A 366 -11.38 13.91 9.45
CA ARG A 366 -10.28 14.11 10.40
C ARG A 366 -8.98 13.60 9.77
N GLU A 367 -7.84 14.10 10.22
CA GLU A 367 -6.54 13.47 9.97
C GLU A 367 -6.47 12.07 10.63
N ASP A 368 -7.13 11.93 11.78
CA ASP A 368 -7.03 10.76 12.64
C ASP A 368 -8.30 9.89 12.62
N MET A 369 -8.10 8.57 12.70
CA MET A 369 -9.14 7.54 12.71
C MET A 369 -9.32 7.04 14.13
N ASP A 370 -10.56 7.09 14.60
CA ASP A 370 -11.00 6.28 15.72
C ASP A 370 -10.98 4.81 15.27
N MET A 371 -10.36 3.91 16.03
CA MET A 371 -10.25 2.47 15.70
C MET A 371 -10.60 1.59 16.90
N CYS A 372 -11.65 0.79 16.78
CA CYS A 372 -12.06 -0.17 17.80
C CYS A 372 -11.71 -1.60 17.37
N HIS A 373 -11.15 -2.36 18.32
CA HIS A 373 -10.54 -3.65 18.05
C HIS A 373 -11.26 -4.75 18.84
N TYR A 374 -11.94 -5.66 18.15
CA TYR A 374 -12.66 -6.76 18.77
C TYR A 374 -12.01 -8.09 18.41
N TRP A 375 -12.07 -9.04 19.32
CA TRP A 375 -11.74 -10.45 19.04
C TRP A 375 -12.99 -11.29 19.21
N ILE A 376 -13.44 -11.95 18.14
CA ILE A 376 -14.36 -13.07 18.26
C ILE A 376 -13.50 -14.32 18.45
N THR A 377 -13.73 -15.07 19.53
CA THR A 377 -12.90 -16.21 19.93
C THR A 377 -13.73 -17.47 20.06
N ALA A 378 -13.10 -18.63 19.85
CA ALA A 378 -13.71 -19.95 19.94
C ALA A 378 -12.69 -20.96 20.53
N PRO A 379 -13.13 -22.16 20.97
CA PRO A 379 -12.24 -23.23 21.40
C PRO A 379 -11.17 -23.58 20.35
N ALA A 380 -10.01 -24.07 20.79
CA ALA A 380 -8.94 -24.45 19.87
C ALA A 380 -9.43 -25.49 18.83
N GLY A 381 -9.15 -25.23 17.55
CA GLY A 381 -9.62 -26.06 16.43
C GLY A 381 -11.03 -25.75 15.93
N ALA A 382 -11.87 -25.04 16.69
CA ALA A 382 -13.13 -24.53 16.16
C ALA A 382 -12.92 -23.39 15.15
N ARG A 383 -13.87 -23.27 14.21
CA ARG A 383 -13.90 -22.20 13.20
C ARG A 383 -15.06 -21.27 13.50
N ILE A 384 -14.90 -19.99 13.15
CA ILE A 384 -15.89 -18.95 13.39
C ILE A 384 -16.44 -18.50 12.04
N GLU A 385 -17.75 -18.52 11.89
CA GLU A 385 -18.46 -17.86 10.81
C GLU A 385 -18.81 -16.43 11.25
N VAL A 386 -18.50 -15.46 10.41
CA VAL A 386 -18.77 -14.03 10.61
C VAL A 386 -19.52 -13.52 9.38
N LYS A 387 -20.69 -12.94 9.61
CA LYS A 387 -21.56 -12.35 8.58
C LYS A 387 -21.69 -10.85 8.81
N LEU A 388 -21.40 -10.05 7.81
CA LEU A 388 -21.74 -8.64 7.82
C LEU A 388 -23.25 -8.49 7.61
N VAL A 389 -23.92 -7.78 8.52
CA VAL A 389 -25.38 -7.60 8.51
C VAL A 389 -25.76 -6.22 7.99
N GLY A 390 -24.90 -5.20 8.17
CA GLY A 390 -25.08 -3.91 7.55
C GLY A 390 -24.01 -2.88 7.93
N PHE A 391 -23.82 -1.92 7.03
CA PHE A 391 -22.94 -0.76 7.14
C PHE A 391 -23.66 0.49 6.57
N PRO A 392 -23.31 1.74 6.94
CA PRO A 392 -24.00 2.93 6.44
C PRO A 392 -23.68 3.28 4.98
N LYS A 393 -24.62 3.92 4.28
CA LYS A 393 -24.42 4.52 2.95
C LYS A 393 -23.62 5.83 3.00
N GLY A 394 -23.09 6.27 1.86
CA GLY A 394 -22.42 7.59 1.72
C GLY A 394 -20.93 7.56 2.03
N LEU A 395 -20.33 6.37 2.04
CA LEU A 395 -18.95 6.08 2.46
C LEU A 395 -18.29 4.96 1.63
N ALA A 396 -18.99 4.44 0.62
CA ALA A 396 -18.52 3.33 -0.20
C ALA A 396 -17.46 3.86 -1.18
N VAL A 397 -16.19 3.75 -0.83
CA VAL A 397 -15.05 4.28 -1.61
C VAL A 397 -13.89 3.30 -1.56
N ASP A 398 -12.97 3.41 -2.52
CA ASP A 398 -11.80 2.55 -2.55
C ASP A 398 -10.91 2.75 -1.31
N GLY A 399 -10.33 1.64 -0.84
CA GLY A 399 -9.61 1.52 0.42
C GLY A 399 -10.48 1.54 1.69
N CYS A 400 -11.80 1.73 1.55
CA CYS A 400 -12.71 2.04 2.64
C CYS A 400 -12.17 3.15 3.56
N GLN A 401 -11.65 4.22 2.96
CA GLN A 401 -10.73 5.12 3.65
C GLN A 401 -11.34 6.03 4.72
N TYR A 402 -12.64 6.27 4.66
CA TYR A 402 -13.33 7.21 5.56
C TYR A 402 -13.91 6.52 6.79
N ALA A 403 -14.41 5.30 6.58
CA ALA A 403 -14.80 4.36 7.61
C ALA A 403 -14.90 2.97 6.99
N GLY A 404 -14.84 1.93 7.81
CA GLY A 404 -15.05 0.55 7.35
C GLY A 404 -14.94 -0.45 8.48
N VAL A 405 -15.01 -1.72 8.12
CA VAL A 405 -14.68 -2.84 9.01
C VAL A 405 -13.75 -3.84 8.33
N GLU A 406 -12.59 -4.11 8.94
CA GLU A 406 -11.64 -5.15 8.53
C GLU A 406 -11.94 -6.45 9.29
N ILE A 407 -12.15 -7.56 8.56
CA ILE A 407 -12.50 -8.87 9.13
C ILE A 407 -11.45 -9.93 8.76
N LYS A 408 -10.59 -10.27 9.72
CA LYS A 408 -9.39 -11.11 9.49
C LYS A 408 -9.67 -12.60 9.67
N THR A 409 -10.22 -13.22 8.64
CA THR A 409 -10.58 -14.67 8.63
C THR A 409 -9.53 -15.59 8.02
N HIS A 410 -8.41 -15.06 7.53
CA HIS A 410 -7.35 -15.80 6.82
C HIS A 410 -6.56 -16.77 7.73
N ALA A 411 -5.81 -17.68 7.10
CA ALA A 411 -4.87 -18.57 7.81
C ALA A 411 -3.62 -17.82 8.26
N ASP A 412 -3.11 -16.91 7.41
CA ASP A 412 -2.02 -16.02 7.74
C ASP A 412 -2.58 -14.69 8.28
N GLN A 413 -2.49 -14.54 9.61
CA GLN A 413 -3.03 -13.36 10.31
C GLN A 413 -2.17 -12.09 10.13
N ARG A 414 -1.01 -12.19 9.46
CA ARG A 414 -0.19 -11.03 9.05
C ARG A 414 -0.81 -10.22 7.91
N LEU A 415 -1.63 -10.86 7.07
CA LEU A 415 -2.29 -10.25 5.91
C LEU A 415 -3.40 -9.27 6.35
N THR A 416 -3.61 -8.19 5.59
CA THR A 416 -4.79 -7.33 5.79
C THR A 416 -6.08 -8.13 5.64
N GLY A 417 -7.05 -7.91 6.52
CA GLY A 417 -8.37 -8.54 6.41
C GLY A 417 -9.15 -8.06 5.18
N TYR A 418 -10.26 -8.75 4.85
CA TYR A 418 -11.26 -8.18 3.95
C TYR A 418 -11.87 -6.92 4.58
N ARG A 419 -11.99 -5.84 3.81
CA ARG A 419 -12.64 -4.60 4.23
C ARG A 419 -13.93 -4.35 3.47
N PHE A 420 -14.90 -3.80 4.19
CA PHE A 420 -16.25 -3.48 3.73
C PHE A 420 -16.65 -2.10 4.23
N CYS A 421 -17.28 -1.30 3.38
CA CYS A 421 -17.77 0.04 3.70
C CYS A 421 -19.04 0.44 2.91
N ALA A 422 -19.70 -0.51 2.26
CA ALA A 422 -20.94 -0.29 1.54
C ALA A 422 -22.15 -0.97 2.23
N PRO A 423 -23.37 -0.40 2.14
CA PRO A 423 -24.58 -1.13 2.51
C PRO A 423 -24.83 -2.34 1.60
N GLU A 424 -24.29 -2.34 0.37
CA GLU A 424 -24.31 -3.46 -0.57
C GLU A 424 -23.53 -4.70 -0.08
N ASP A 425 -22.63 -4.57 0.90
CA ASP A 425 -21.91 -5.70 1.50
C ASP A 425 -22.75 -6.50 2.51
N ALA A 426 -23.97 -6.04 2.82
CA ALA A 426 -24.88 -6.69 3.76
C ALA A 426 -25.25 -8.10 3.26
N GLY A 427 -24.81 -9.12 4.00
CA GLY A 427 -24.96 -10.53 3.65
C GLY A 427 -23.62 -11.27 3.44
N VAL A 428 -22.52 -10.55 3.18
CA VAL A 428 -21.19 -11.16 3.01
C VAL A 428 -20.84 -12.00 4.24
N THR A 429 -20.52 -13.26 4.01
CA THR A 429 -20.27 -14.27 5.05
C THR A 429 -18.88 -14.88 4.86
N LEU A 430 -18.12 -14.94 5.95
CA LEU A 430 -16.70 -15.31 5.99
C LEU A 430 -16.49 -16.38 7.06
N VAL A 431 -15.79 -17.47 6.73
CA VAL A 431 -15.52 -18.56 7.69
C VAL A 431 -14.03 -18.68 7.97
N SER A 432 -13.65 -18.43 9.22
CA SER A 432 -12.27 -18.33 9.67
C SER A 432 -11.41 -19.56 9.38
N LYS A 433 -10.10 -19.36 9.35
CA LYS A 433 -9.08 -20.41 9.37
C LYS A 433 -8.36 -20.53 10.72
N HIS A 434 -8.68 -19.65 11.67
CA HIS A 434 -8.17 -19.62 13.04
C HIS A 434 -9.32 -19.51 14.04
N ASN A 435 -9.15 -19.97 15.28
CA ASN A 435 -10.15 -19.87 16.35
C ASN A 435 -10.25 -18.47 17.00
N ILE A 436 -9.59 -17.47 16.40
CA ILE A 436 -9.66 -16.05 16.76
C ILE A 436 -9.89 -15.31 15.45
N VAL A 437 -10.88 -14.43 15.42
CA VAL A 437 -11.12 -13.49 14.32
C VAL A 437 -11.06 -12.07 14.89
N PRO A 438 -10.00 -11.30 14.60
CA PRO A 438 -10.02 -9.87 14.79
C PRO A 438 -11.05 -9.21 13.87
N ILE A 439 -11.85 -8.32 14.44
CA ILE A 439 -12.72 -7.37 13.76
C ILE A 439 -12.21 -5.98 14.12
N ILE A 440 -11.90 -5.16 13.11
CA ILE A 440 -11.36 -3.81 13.32
C ILE A 440 -12.31 -2.83 12.65
N THR A 441 -13.10 -2.14 13.45
CA THR A 441 -14.01 -1.07 13.00
C THR A 441 -13.28 0.27 13.12
N TYR A 442 -13.37 1.11 12.10
CA TYR A 442 -12.61 2.37 12.08
C TYR A 442 -13.36 3.51 11.38
N ASN A 443 -13.04 4.76 11.77
CA ASN A 443 -13.73 5.95 11.27
C ASN A 443 -12.86 7.22 11.38
N ARG A 444 -12.73 7.99 10.29
CA ARG A 444 -12.22 9.38 10.29
C ARG A 444 -13.23 10.43 9.82
N PHE A 445 -14.48 10.08 9.52
CA PHE A 445 -15.48 11.00 8.95
C PHE A 445 -16.60 11.38 9.94
N TYR A 446 -17.77 10.76 9.87
CA TYR A 446 -18.89 10.92 10.81
C TYR A 446 -19.19 9.56 11.45
N ALA A 447 -19.68 9.51 12.69
CA ALA A 447 -19.91 8.25 13.40
C ALA A 447 -20.66 7.18 12.58
N THR A 448 -20.05 6.01 12.40
CA THR A 448 -20.56 4.89 11.59
C THR A 448 -20.90 3.69 12.43
N LYS A 449 -22.13 3.17 12.26
CA LYS A 449 -22.62 1.96 12.91
C LYS A 449 -22.36 0.71 12.05
N THR A 450 -21.57 -0.23 12.56
CA THR A 450 -21.36 -1.55 11.95
C THR A 450 -22.20 -2.60 12.67
N VAL A 451 -22.85 -3.50 11.93
CA VAL A 451 -23.58 -4.64 12.51
C VAL A 451 -23.07 -5.95 11.90
N ILE A 452 -22.64 -6.87 12.76
CA ILE A 452 -22.06 -8.17 12.41
C ILE A 452 -22.78 -9.27 13.21
N GLN A 453 -23.00 -10.42 12.59
CA GLN A 453 -23.41 -11.65 13.26
C GLN A 453 -22.29 -12.68 13.23
N TYR A 454 -22.16 -13.48 14.29
CA TYR A 454 -21.09 -14.48 14.39
C TYR A 454 -21.53 -15.73 15.16
N ARG A 455 -20.93 -16.88 14.82
CA ARG A 455 -21.11 -18.16 15.51
C ARG A 455 -19.92 -19.10 15.28
N ILE A 456 -19.80 -20.13 16.11
CA ILE A 456 -18.98 -21.30 15.82
C ILE A 456 -19.64 -22.09 14.68
N VAL A 457 -18.82 -22.62 13.76
CA VAL A 457 -19.23 -23.68 12.83
C VAL A 457 -18.44 -24.96 13.08
N SER A 458 -19.17 -26.04 13.34
CA SER A 458 -18.64 -27.39 13.52
C SER A 458 -18.20 -27.97 12.17
N GLY A 459 -17.08 -28.71 12.15
CA GLY A 459 -16.64 -29.43 10.94
C GLY A 459 -15.50 -28.77 10.16
N GLY A 460 -14.38 -28.52 10.82
CA GLY A 460 -13.08 -28.36 10.16
C GLY A 460 -12.01 -29.02 11.01
N GLN A 461 -11.08 -29.76 10.40
CA GLN A 461 -9.91 -30.24 11.14
C GLN A 461 -9.09 -29.03 11.65
N PRO A 462 -8.54 -29.09 12.86
CA PRO A 462 -7.64 -28.05 13.35
C PRO A 462 -6.41 -28.00 12.45
N MET A 463 -6.23 -26.90 11.71
CA MET A 463 -4.89 -26.59 11.24
C MET A 463 -4.02 -26.27 12.47
N PRO A 464 -2.81 -26.84 12.60
CA PRO A 464 -1.92 -26.47 13.68
C PRO A 464 -1.63 -24.97 13.63
N GLN A 465 -1.37 -24.37 14.80
CA GLN A 465 -0.85 -23.00 14.86
C GLN A 465 0.34 -22.87 13.89
N PRO A 466 0.46 -21.75 13.14
CA PRO A 466 1.42 -21.63 12.05
C PRO A 466 2.84 -21.83 12.57
N LYS A 467 3.37 -23.05 12.38
CA LYS A 467 4.69 -23.44 12.90
C LYS A 467 5.73 -22.54 12.24
N PRO A 468 6.40 -21.67 13.02
CA PRO A 468 7.10 -20.55 12.42
C PRO A 468 8.37 -20.98 11.68
N ASN A 469 8.59 -20.41 10.49
CA ASN A 469 9.54 -20.92 9.49
C ASN A 469 11.02 -20.62 9.84
N PRO A 470 11.88 -21.63 10.08
CA PRO A 470 13.31 -21.41 10.32
C PRO A 470 14.13 -21.13 9.07
N ASN A 471 13.60 -21.43 7.88
CA ASN A 471 14.31 -21.22 6.62
C ASN A 471 14.19 -19.76 6.16
N CYS A 472 14.44 -18.84 7.09
CA CYS A 472 14.85 -17.46 6.83
C CYS A 472 16.37 -17.29 7.00
N VAL A 473 17.13 -18.39 6.92
CA VAL A 473 18.55 -18.40 6.58
C VAL A 473 18.69 -18.54 5.07
N ASP A 474 19.61 -17.79 4.50
CA ASP A 474 19.85 -17.64 3.06
C ASP A 474 19.97 -18.97 2.29
N ASN A 475 19.08 -19.21 1.32
CA ASN A 475 19.33 -20.11 0.19
C ASN A 475 18.31 -19.95 -0.96
N GLN A 476 18.70 -20.41 -2.15
CA GLN A 476 18.11 -20.00 -3.42
C GLN A 476 16.94 -20.87 -3.93
N HIS A 477 16.12 -20.26 -4.79
CA HIS A 477 15.27 -20.85 -5.84
C HIS A 477 14.53 -22.17 -5.56
N LYS A 478 13.21 -22.07 -5.37
CA LYS A 478 12.19 -22.49 -6.37
C LYS A 478 10.77 -22.17 -5.87
N ALA A 479 9.98 -21.46 -6.69
CA ALA A 479 8.56 -21.21 -6.43
C ALA A 479 7.72 -21.77 -7.59
N VAL A 480 6.71 -22.57 -7.27
CA VAL A 480 5.83 -23.23 -8.26
C VAL A 480 4.85 -22.24 -8.86
N GLY A 481 4.52 -22.43 -10.13
CA GLY A 481 3.77 -21.49 -10.94
C GLY A 481 2.31 -21.29 -10.52
N GLY A 482 1.86 -20.05 -10.69
CA GLY A 482 0.46 -19.64 -10.72
C GLY A 482 0.40 -18.29 -11.44
N VAL A 483 -0.68 -18.00 -12.17
CA VAL A 483 -0.79 -16.78 -12.98
C VAL A 483 -1.77 -15.80 -12.34
N GLY A 484 -1.42 -14.52 -12.37
CA GLY A 484 -2.25 -13.43 -11.86
C GLY A 484 -1.69 -12.09 -12.31
N ILE A 485 -2.56 -11.12 -12.51
CA ILE A 485 -2.17 -9.76 -12.86
C ILE A 485 -1.65 -9.10 -11.58
N LEU A 486 -0.41 -8.64 -11.62
CA LEU A 486 0.20 -7.82 -10.56
C LEU A 486 0.33 -6.40 -11.10
N VAL A 487 -0.03 -5.43 -10.29
CA VAL A 487 0.50 -4.07 -10.42
C VAL A 487 1.80 -4.01 -9.63
N SER A 488 2.82 -3.39 -10.23
CA SER A 488 4.14 -3.24 -9.63
C SER A 488 4.29 -1.82 -9.11
N THR A 489 3.75 -1.52 -7.93
CA THR A 489 4.06 -0.25 -7.27
C THR A 489 5.50 -0.29 -6.77
N ILE A 490 6.31 0.67 -7.19
CA ILE A 490 7.74 0.72 -6.87
C ILE A 490 7.93 1.36 -5.50
N LEU A 491 8.38 0.56 -4.53
CA LEU A 491 8.67 1.03 -3.18
C LEU A 491 10.04 1.71 -3.14
N VAL A 492 10.00 3.04 -3.28
CA VAL A 492 10.65 3.96 -2.32
C VAL A 492 9.69 5.11 -2.04
N MET A 493 9.16 5.17 -0.81
CA MET A 493 8.51 6.35 -0.21
C MET A 493 7.50 7.10 -1.10
N ASN A 494 6.62 6.38 -1.80
CA ASN A 494 5.60 7.04 -2.61
C ASN A 494 4.56 7.75 -1.71
N MET A 495 4.09 8.92 -2.13
CA MET A 495 3.59 9.96 -1.22
C MET A 495 2.22 9.72 -0.61
N GLY A 496 1.44 8.74 -1.08
CA GLY A 496 0.27 8.26 -0.34
C GLY A 496 0.60 7.94 1.13
N THR A 497 1.84 7.51 1.41
CA THR A 497 2.33 7.20 2.75
C THR A 497 2.64 8.41 3.66
N PHE A 498 2.56 9.65 3.19
CA PHE A 498 2.88 10.82 4.02
C PHE A 498 1.67 11.48 4.70
N GLU A 499 0.44 11.22 4.24
CA GLU A 499 -0.76 11.74 4.88
C GLU A 499 -1.69 10.68 5.45
N ARG A 500 -1.97 9.61 4.69
CA ARG A 500 -2.96 8.53 4.98
C ARG A 500 -2.73 7.77 6.30
N LEU A 501 -1.71 8.19 7.02
CA LEU A 501 -0.94 7.51 8.04
C LEU A 501 -0.88 8.33 9.35
N ALA A 502 -0.99 9.66 9.24
CA ALA A 502 -0.96 10.70 10.30
C ALA A 502 -1.70 10.30 11.61
N THR A 503 -2.74 9.55 11.35
CA THR A 503 -3.75 8.83 12.09
C THR A 503 -3.33 7.93 13.25
N GLN A 504 -2.10 7.39 13.28
CA GLN A 504 -1.82 6.14 14.03
C GLN A 504 -0.99 6.27 15.33
N ILE A 505 -0.86 7.46 15.94
CA ILE A 505 -0.07 7.65 17.18
C ILE A 505 -0.74 8.56 18.24
N GLY A 506 -1.73 8.05 18.95
CA GLY A 506 -2.27 8.68 20.16
C GLY A 506 -1.68 8.12 21.46
N PHE A 507 -0.50 8.58 21.89
CA PHE A 507 0.03 8.33 23.25
C PHE A 507 0.96 9.45 23.75
N THR A 508 0.75 9.90 24.99
CA THR A 508 1.62 10.84 25.70
C THR A 508 2.66 10.12 26.56
N THR A 509 3.94 10.46 26.37
CA THR A 509 5.08 10.23 27.29
C THR A 509 5.28 8.83 27.91
N GLU A 510 6.34 8.14 27.45
CA GLU A 510 7.03 7.00 28.11
C GLU A 510 6.30 5.63 28.13
N LYS A 511 6.94 4.45 27.95
CA LYS A 511 8.35 4.09 27.62
C LYS A 511 8.49 2.63 27.06
N ILE A 512 9.50 2.40 26.20
CA ILE A 512 10.36 1.18 26.07
C ILE A 512 9.88 -0.09 25.29
N TRP A 513 10.38 -0.22 24.04
CA TRP A 513 11.20 -1.32 23.44
C TRP A 513 10.55 -2.73 23.09
N MET A 514 10.46 -3.18 21.79
CA MET A 514 9.72 -4.28 21.00
C MET A 514 10.47 -5.55 20.38
N ASP A 515 10.39 -6.74 20.99
CA ASP A 515 10.78 -8.05 20.41
C ASP A 515 9.91 -9.23 20.90
N THR A 516 9.33 -10.14 20.10
CA THR A 516 9.44 -10.53 18.68
C THR A 516 10.37 -11.67 18.21
N GLY A 517 9.85 -12.50 17.31
CA GLY A 517 10.61 -13.57 16.65
C GLY A 517 10.23 -14.97 17.13
N VAL A 518 10.30 -15.91 16.19
CA VAL A 518 9.83 -17.30 16.30
C VAL A 518 10.36 -18.07 15.07
N PRO A 519 11.14 -19.16 15.22
CA PRO A 519 10.96 -20.35 14.37
C PRO A 519 11.32 -21.73 14.99
N VAL A 520 11.06 -22.82 14.23
CA VAL A 520 11.10 -24.27 14.61
C VAL A 520 12.46 -24.89 14.12
N THR A 521 12.88 -26.17 14.04
CA THR A 521 12.31 -27.54 14.11
C THR A 521 13.19 -28.44 15.01
N ASN A 522 13.75 -29.65 14.74
CA ASN A 522 13.79 -30.57 13.58
C ASN A 522 13.77 -32.06 14.06
N ALA A 523 13.62 -33.02 13.14
CA ALA A 523 13.61 -34.47 13.44
C ALA A 523 15.03 -35.09 13.44
N PRO A 524 15.21 -36.36 13.87
CA PRO A 524 15.01 -37.49 12.93
C PRO A 524 14.45 -38.81 13.53
N SER A 525 14.10 -39.73 12.61
CA SER A 525 14.17 -41.21 12.67
C SER A 525 13.99 -41.99 14.00
N TYR A 526 13.15 -43.04 13.96
CA TYR A 526 13.61 -44.43 14.00
C TYR A 526 12.59 -45.34 13.29
N ALA A 527 13.02 -46.53 12.86
CA ALA A 527 12.17 -47.62 12.40
C ALA A 527 12.17 -48.75 13.44
N TYR A 528 11.20 -49.66 13.38
CA TYR A 528 11.43 -51.11 13.42
C TYR A 528 10.20 -51.86 12.89
N ASP A 529 10.35 -53.16 12.67
CA ASP A 529 9.46 -54.03 11.91
C ASP A 529 9.11 -55.29 12.73
N GLU A 530 8.09 -56.03 12.30
CA GLU A 530 7.62 -57.34 12.81
C GLU A 530 7.19 -57.45 14.31
N GLY A 531 6.14 -58.24 14.59
CA GLY A 531 5.68 -58.59 15.95
C GLY A 531 4.17 -58.76 16.09
#